data_AF-A0A2N1F6N8-F1
#
_entry.id   AF-A0A2N1F6N8-F1
#
_cell.length_a   1.000
_cell.length_b   1.000
_cell.length_c   1.000
_cell.angle_alpha   90.00
_cell.angle_beta   90.00
_cell.angle_gamma   90.00
#
_symmetry.space_group_name_H-M   'P 1'
#
loop_
_entity.id
_entity.type
_entity.pdbx_description
1 polymer ?
#
loop_
_entity_poly.entity_id
_entity_poly.type
_entity_poly.pdbx_seq_one_letter_code
_entity_poly.pdbx_strand_id
1 'polypeptide(L)'
;MSTKVFQLSALSQNDPGASDGSVLSCKIIGVCNGTLREGSFPVNENVQLPIPPGENKSAPATPTWFLIPENGLEGSFTIEVFSPTDPTYPSKTIAISETDVKNWAKVPFNNRENQIYQDGEYGIFGFAQEGPIYTITAGVLNPRKNGN
;
A
#
# COMPACT_ATOMS: atom_id res chain seq x y z
N MET A 1 4.45 5.43 27.36
CA MET A 1 3.44 4.72 26.56
C MET A 1 4.00 4.61 25.15
N SER A 2 3.96 3.43 24.53
CA SER A 2 4.35 3.30 23.12
C SER A 2 3.27 3.96 22.27
N THR A 3 3.60 5.03 21.56
CA THR A 3 2.68 5.66 20.60
C THR A 3 2.42 4.65 19.50
N LYS A 4 1.17 4.19 19.36
CA LYS A 4 0.80 3.27 18.28
C LYS A 4 0.90 4.03 16.97
N VAL A 5 1.69 3.54 16.03
CA VAL A 5 1.87 4.12 14.70
C VAL A 5 1.17 3.24 13.68
N PHE A 6 0.32 3.81 12.84
CA PHE A 6 -0.22 3.14 11.66
C PHE A 6 0.73 3.37 10.49
N GLN A 7 1.36 2.30 10.01
CA GLN A 7 2.26 2.33 8.86
C GLN A 7 1.51 1.91 7.58
N LEU A 8 1.62 2.72 6.53
CA LEU A 8 1.23 2.36 5.17
C LEU A 8 2.47 2.37 4.28
N SER A 9 2.69 1.31 3.52
CA SER A 9 3.71 1.23 2.47
C SER A 9 3.07 0.90 1.13
N ALA A 10 3.68 1.35 0.03
CA ALA A 10 3.20 1.05 -1.31
C ALA A 10 4.36 0.69 -2.25
N LEU A 11 4.17 -0.33 -3.08
CA LEU A 11 5.13 -0.77 -4.09
C LEU A 11 4.43 -1.33 -5.33
N SER A 12 5.20 -1.60 -6.37
CA SER A 12 4.73 -2.23 -7.60
C SER A 12 5.44 -3.56 -7.86
N GLN A 13 4.89 -4.36 -8.75
CA GLN A 13 5.54 -5.56 -9.29
C GLN A 13 5.51 -5.53 -10.82
N ASN A 14 6.26 -6.47 -11.41
CA ASN A 14 6.22 -6.75 -12.85
C ASN A 14 6.01 -8.26 -12.99
N ASP A 15 4.80 -8.71 -12.71
CA ASP A 15 4.47 -10.12 -12.88
C ASP A 15 4.56 -10.52 -14.37
N PRO A 16 4.90 -11.79 -14.68
CA PRO A 16 4.84 -12.27 -16.05
C PRO A 16 3.43 -12.06 -16.64
N GLY A 17 3.30 -11.12 -17.59
CA GLY A 17 2.03 -10.73 -18.20
C GLY A 17 1.39 -9.44 -17.66
N ALA A 18 1.99 -8.79 -16.65
CA ALA A 18 1.68 -7.44 -16.19
C ALA A 18 3.00 -6.70 -15.89
N SER A 19 3.54 -5.98 -16.89
CA SER A 19 4.86 -5.35 -16.83
C SER A 19 4.80 -3.82 -16.69
N ASP A 20 3.70 -3.33 -16.15
CA ASP A 20 3.34 -1.93 -15.99
C ASP A 20 3.89 -1.30 -14.70
N GLY A 21 4.42 -2.08 -13.76
CA GLY A 21 4.93 -1.59 -12.47
C GLY A 21 5.89 -0.41 -12.58
N SER A 22 6.73 -0.39 -13.61
CA SER A 22 7.69 0.69 -13.87
C SER A 22 7.07 2.04 -14.18
N VAL A 23 5.80 2.10 -14.57
CA VAL A 23 5.07 3.34 -14.86
C VAL A 23 4.08 3.70 -13.75
N LEU A 24 4.00 2.91 -12.68
CA LEU A 24 3.03 3.16 -11.61
C LEU A 24 3.55 4.16 -10.59
N SER A 25 2.64 5.03 -10.17
CA SER A 25 2.81 5.94 -9.05
C SER A 25 1.63 5.82 -8.10
N CYS A 26 1.79 6.39 -6.91
CA CYS A 26 0.70 6.61 -6.01
C CYS A 26 0.70 8.04 -5.47
N LYS A 27 -0.41 8.43 -4.84
CA LYS A 27 -0.56 9.68 -4.13
C LYS A 27 -1.43 9.47 -2.89
N ILE A 28 -0.96 9.89 -1.73
CA ILE A 28 -1.84 10.02 -0.56
C ILE A 28 -2.69 11.26 -0.77
N ILE A 29 -3.99 11.07 -0.98
CA ILE A 29 -4.97 12.14 -1.21
C ILE A 29 -5.80 12.45 0.04
N GLY A 30 -5.67 11.65 1.10
CA GLY A 30 -6.38 11.86 2.35
C GLY A 30 -5.65 11.24 3.53
N VAL A 31 -5.61 11.97 4.63
CA VAL A 31 -5.16 11.49 5.95
C VAL A 31 -6.18 12.00 6.95
N CYS A 32 -6.73 11.12 7.77
CA CYS A 32 -7.72 11.48 8.78
C CYS A 32 -7.27 11.09 10.19
N ASN A 33 -7.65 11.90 11.17
CA ASN A 33 -7.52 11.64 12.61
C ASN A 33 -6.11 11.24 13.06
N GLY A 34 -5.09 11.93 12.56
CA GLY A 34 -3.72 11.67 12.96
C GLY A 34 -2.74 12.65 12.33
N THR A 35 -1.52 12.65 12.87
CA THR A 35 -0.41 13.46 12.36
C THR A 35 0.65 12.55 11.74
N LEU A 36 1.17 12.93 10.57
CA LEU A 36 2.27 12.21 9.95
C LEU A 36 3.57 12.43 10.72
N ARG A 37 4.25 11.33 11.03
CA ARG A 37 5.58 11.36 11.63
C ARG A 37 6.62 11.81 10.60
N GLU A 38 7.62 12.55 11.07
CA GLU A 38 8.83 12.86 10.31
C GLU A 38 9.46 11.58 9.70
N GLY A 39 9.93 11.69 8.45
CA GLY A 39 10.42 10.55 7.67
C GLY A 39 9.35 9.83 6.84
N SER A 40 8.07 10.21 6.96
CA SER A 40 7.04 9.80 6.00
C SER A 40 7.30 10.39 4.62
N PHE A 41 6.93 9.66 3.57
CA PHE A 41 6.89 10.19 2.21
C PHE A 41 5.89 11.35 2.08
N PRO A 42 6.02 12.19 1.03
CA PRO A 42 5.11 13.32 0.85
C PRO A 42 3.66 12.87 0.62
N VAL A 43 2.73 13.77 0.91
CA VAL A 43 1.30 13.61 0.62
C VAL A 43 0.86 14.64 -0.41
N ASN A 44 -0.21 14.36 -1.15
CA ASN A 44 -0.68 15.17 -2.28
C ASN A 44 0.35 15.33 -3.42
N GLU A 45 1.42 14.55 -3.41
CA GLU A 45 2.46 14.51 -4.44
C GLU A 45 2.50 13.12 -5.09
N ASN A 46 2.93 13.07 -6.36
CA ASN A 46 3.12 11.81 -7.05
C ASN A 46 4.38 11.13 -6.50
N VAL A 47 4.24 9.89 -6.02
CA VAL A 47 5.34 9.07 -5.55
C VAL A 47 5.43 7.82 -6.42
N GLN A 48 6.56 7.65 -7.11
CA GLN A 48 6.81 6.48 -7.94
C GLN A 48 6.79 5.21 -7.09
N LEU A 49 6.08 4.18 -7.56
CA LEU A 49 6.10 2.88 -6.91
C LEU A 49 7.35 2.11 -7.36
N PRO A 50 8.21 1.68 -6.44
CA PRO A 50 9.35 0.87 -6.81
C PRO A 50 8.92 -0.56 -7.12
N ILE A 51 9.65 -1.21 -8.03
CA ILE A 51 9.65 -2.66 -8.18
C ILE A 51 10.75 -3.20 -7.24
N PRO A 52 10.44 -4.11 -6.30
CA PRO A 52 11.45 -4.77 -5.49
C PRO A 52 12.55 -5.37 -6.37
N PRO A 53 13.82 -5.25 -5.95
CA PRO A 53 14.92 -5.79 -6.72
C PRO A 53 14.82 -7.32 -6.75
N GLY A 54 15.29 -7.93 -7.85
CA GLY A 54 15.67 -9.33 -7.82
C GLY A 54 16.85 -9.56 -6.86
N GLU A 55 17.13 -10.84 -6.56
CA GLU A 55 18.22 -11.24 -5.68
C GLU A 55 19.54 -10.51 -6.05
N ASN A 56 20.26 -10.05 -5.03
CA ASN A 56 21.57 -9.38 -5.12
C ASN A 56 21.61 -7.94 -5.64
N LYS A 57 20.48 -7.23 -5.71
CA LYS A 57 20.47 -5.76 -5.92
C LYS A 57 19.94 -5.04 -4.69
N SER A 58 20.46 -3.84 -4.44
CA SER A 58 19.94 -2.97 -3.38
C SER A 58 18.48 -2.60 -3.68
N ALA A 59 17.63 -2.70 -2.67
CA ALA A 59 16.23 -2.34 -2.81
C ALA A 59 16.08 -0.81 -2.89
N PRO A 60 15.32 -0.28 -3.86
CA PRO A 60 14.92 1.11 -3.82
C PRO A 60 14.11 1.36 -2.54
N ALA A 61 14.11 2.60 -2.06
CA ALA A 61 13.33 2.96 -0.88
C ALA A 61 11.84 2.75 -1.16
N THR A 62 11.18 1.93 -0.34
CA THR A 62 9.74 1.72 -0.43
C THR A 62 8.99 2.94 0.14
N PRO A 63 8.15 3.61 -0.66
CA PRO A 63 7.22 4.64 -0.18
C PRO A 63 6.50 4.19 1.09
N THR A 64 6.68 4.94 2.17
CA THR A 64 6.12 4.60 3.48
C THR A 64 5.66 5.86 4.21
N TRP A 65 4.47 5.78 4.81
CA TRP A 65 3.88 6.83 5.64
C TRP A 65 3.59 6.28 7.03
N PHE A 66 3.85 7.10 8.03
CA PHE A 66 3.69 6.75 9.44
C PHE A 66 2.70 7.72 10.07
N LEU A 67 1.48 7.27 10.31
CA LEU A 67 0.45 8.05 10.98
C LEU A 67 0.49 7.79 12.48
N ILE A 68 0.54 8.86 13.26
CA ILE A 68 0.30 8.84 14.70
C ILE A 68 -1.18 9.21 14.89
N PRO A 69 -2.07 8.26 15.22
CA PRO A 69 -3.47 8.56 15.40
C PRO A 69 -3.69 9.51 16.59
N GLU A 70 -4.67 10.39 16.45
CA GLU A 70 -5.13 11.23 17.55
C GLU A 70 -5.76 10.36 18.64
N ASN A 71 -5.58 10.75 19.91
CA ASN A 71 -6.02 9.94 21.04
C ASN A 71 -7.53 9.66 20.98
N GLY A 72 -7.88 8.37 20.89
CA GLY A 72 -9.27 7.91 20.88
C GLY A 72 -9.96 7.99 19.52
N LEU A 73 -9.27 8.45 18.47
CA LEU A 73 -9.78 8.46 17.10
C LEU A 73 -9.09 7.41 16.23
N GLU A 74 -9.80 6.98 15.19
CA GLU A 74 -9.29 6.01 14.23
C GLU A 74 -8.58 6.73 13.08
N GLY A 75 -7.27 6.50 12.99
CA GLY A 75 -6.45 7.01 11.89
C GLY A 75 -6.73 6.26 10.58
N SER A 76 -6.70 6.98 9.47
CA SER A 76 -6.86 6.38 8.14
C SER A 76 -6.06 7.11 7.05
N PHE A 77 -5.79 6.38 5.98
CA PHE A 77 -5.21 6.87 4.75
C PHE A 77 -6.18 6.69 3.59
N THR A 78 -6.16 7.62 2.65
CA THR A 78 -6.70 7.44 1.30
C THR A 78 -5.57 7.59 0.30
N ILE A 79 -5.34 6.55 -0.50
CA ILE A 79 -4.28 6.48 -1.50
C ILE A 79 -4.90 6.25 -2.88
N GLU A 80 -4.38 6.96 -3.87
CA GLU A 80 -4.67 6.75 -5.27
C GLU A 80 -3.47 6.05 -5.92
N VAL A 81 -3.70 4.98 -6.68
CA VAL A 81 -2.71 4.28 -7.51
C VAL A 81 -3.07 4.51 -8.98
N PHE A 82 -2.11 4.96 -9.77
CA PHE A 82 -2.33 5.36 -11.17
C PHE A 82 -1.01 5.36 -11.96
N SER A 83 -1.07 5.58 -13.27
CA SER A 83 0.10 5.87 -14.10
C SER A 83 0.10 7.33 -14.57
N PRO A 84 1.08 8.16 -14.19
CA PRO A 84 1.19 9.54 -14.69
C PRO A 84 1.61 9.59 -16.16
N THR A 85 2.21 8.52 -16.69
CA THR A 85 2.78 8.47 -18.05
C THR A 85 1.95 7.62 -19.01
N ASP A 86 0.99 6.85 -18.52
CA ASP A 86 0.05 6.08 -19.33
C ASP A 86 -1.40 6.40 -18.91
N PRO A 87 -2.13 7.23 -19.67
CA PRO A 87 -3.49 7.62 -19.34
C PRO A 87 -4.51 6.48 -19.54
N THR A 88 -4.12 5.38 -20.18
CA THR A 88 -5.01 4.21 -20.35
C THR A 88 -5.01 3.30 -19.13
N TYR A 89 -4.01 3.44 -18.27
CA TYR A 89 -3.95 2.72 -17.01
C TYR A 89 -5.05 3.21 -16.06
N PRO A 90 -5.88 2.33 -15.50
CA PRO A 90 -6.96 2.73 -14.61
C PRO A 90 -6.41 3.30 -13.29
N SER A 91 -6.92 4.47 -12.90
CA SER A 91 -6.71 4.97 -11.53
C SER A 91 -7.59 4.21 -10.54
N LYS A 92 -7.03 3.89 -9.37
CA LYS A 92 -7.75 3.25 -8.27
C LYS A 92 -7.52 4.01 -6.96
N THR A 93 -8.61 4.50 -6.37
CA THR A 93 -8.61 5.05 -5.02
C THR A 93 -8.93 3.97 -3.99
N ILE A 94 -8.16 3.93 -2.91
CA ILE A 94 -8.25 2.95 -1.82
C ILE A 94 -8.26 3.71 -0.49
N ALA A 95 -9.26 3.46 0.34
CA ALA A 95 -9.30 3.94 1.72
C ALA A 95 -8.91 2.79 2.66
N ILE A 96 -8.00 3.05 3.60
CA ILE A 96 -7.50 2.07 4.55
C ILE A 96 -7.54 2.68 5.94
N SER A 97 -8.23 2.00 6.86
CA SER A 97 -8.33 2.42 8.25
C SER A 97 -7.47 1.56 9.17
N GLU A 98 -7.03 2.14 10.29
CA GLU A 98 -6.24 1.42 11.29
C GLU A 98 -7.01 0.22 11.87
N THR A 99 -8.32 0.34 12.06
CA THR A 99 -9.15 -0.77 12.59
C THR A 99 -9.23 -1.92 11.60
N ASP A 100 -9.40 -1.63 10.32
CA ASP A 100 -9.44 -2.67 9.27
C ASP A 100 -8.14 -3.45 9.24
N VAL A 101 -7.00 -2.75 9.22
CA VAL A 101 -5.66 -3.36 9.24
C VAL A 101 -5.47 -4.22 10.48
N LYS A 102 -5.86 -3.73 11.66
CA LYS A 102 -5.82 -4.51 12.90
C LYS A 102 -6.70 -5.76 12.80
N ASN A 103 -7.87 -5.67 12.20
CA ASN A 103 -8.79 -6.80 12.09
C ASN A 103 -8.27 -7.86 11.12
N TRP A 104 -7.74 -7.46 9.96
CA TRP A 104 -7.08 -8.36 9.02
C TRP A 104 -5.83 -9.00 9.62
N ALA A 105 -5.04 -8.23 10.39
CA ALA A 105 -3.85 -8.72 11.06
C ALA A 105 -4.12 -9.71 12.21
N LYS A 106 -5.34 -9.76 12.76
CA LYS A 106 -5.71 -10.79 13.77
C LYS A 106 -5.80 -12.19 13.17
N VAL A 107 -6.03 -12.30 11.86
CA VAL A 107 -6.07 -13.60 11.19
C VAL A 107 -4.65 -14.18 11.17
N PRO A 108 -4.43 -15.44 11.59
CA PRO A 108 -3.11 -16.07 11.55
C PRO A 108 -2.50 -15.98 10.16
N PHE A 109 -1.18 -15.72 10.07
CA PHE A 109 -0.48 -15.44 8.81
C PHE A 109 -0.80 -16.46 7.70
N ASN A 110 -0.75 -17.76 7.99
CA ASN A 110 -1.00 -18.84 7.01
C ASN A 110 -2.44 -18.89 6.49
N ASN A 111 -3.37 -18.20 7.15
CA ASN A 111 -4.78 -18.14 6.79
C ASN A 111 -5.21 -16.74 6.37
N ARG A 112 -4.28 -15.77 6.32
CA ARG A 112 -4.58 -14.37 6.08
C ARG A 112 -4.75 -14.15 4.59
N GLU A 113 -5.91 -13.63 4.21
CA GLU A 113 -6.15 -13.22 2.84
C GLU A 113 -5.57 -11.83 2.56
N ASN A 114 -5.09 -11.64 1.33
CA ASN A 114 -4.85 -10.35 0.70
C ASN A 114 -6.18 -9.63 0.47
N GLN A 115 -6.19 -8.33 0.66
CA GLN A 115 -7.33 -7.47 0.34
C GLN A 115 -7.23 -7.11 -1.14
N ILE A 116 -8.12 -7.64 -1.96
CA ILE A 116 -8.10 -7.38 -3.40
C ILE A 116 -8.88 -6.11 -3.70
N TYR A 117 -8.20 -5.10 -4.25
CA TYR A 117 -8.80 -3.82 -4.63
C TYR A 117 -9.09 -3.73 -6.13
N GLN A 118 -8.29 -4.45 -6.93
CA GLN A 118 -8.47 -4.54 -8.37
C GLN A 118 -7.99 -5.92 -8.84
N ASP A 119 -8.87 -6.64 -9.55
CA ASP A 119 -8.57 -7.91 -10.21
C ASP A 119 -8.05 -7.70 -11.64
N GLY A 120 -7.63 -8.78 -12.30
CA GLY A 120 -7.29 -8.78 -13.72
C GLY A 120 -5.84 -8.39 -14.03
N GLU A 121 -5.62 -7.80 -15.20
CA GLU A 121 -4.29 -7.42 -15.72
C GLU A 121 -3.61 -6.32 -14.90
N TYR A 122 -4.38 -5.36 -14.40
CA TYR A 122 -3.90 -4.22 -13.62
C TYR A 122 -4.14 -4.42 -12.12
N GLY A 123 -3.79 -5.61 -11.62
CA GLY A 123 -4.19 -6.02 -10.29
C GLY A 123 -3.55 -5.18 -9.19
N ILE A 124 -4.33 -4.96 -8.13
CA ILE A 124 -3.92 -4.25 -6.92
C ILE A 124 -4.44 -5.01 -5.72
N PHE A 125 -3.56 -5.34 -4.79
CA PHE A 125 -3.92 -5.93 -3.51
C PHE A 125 -3.19 -5.24 -2.37
N GLY A 126 -3.67 -5.44 -1.15
CA GLY A 126 -2.92 -5.11 0.04
C GLY A 126 -2.83 -6.25 1.03
N PHE A 127 -1.85 -6.13 1.93
CA PHE A 127 -1.54 -7.13 2.94
C PHE A 127 -1.34 -6.47 4.30
N ALA A 128 -2.08 -6.95 5.29
CA ALA A 128 -2.02 -6.45 6.66
C ALA A 128 -1.04 -7.25 7.52
N GLN A 129 -0.41 -6.57 8.46
CA GLN A 129 0.49 -7.12 9.47
C GLN A 129 0.21 -6.51 10.85
N GLU A 130 0.60 -7.23 11.91
CA GLU A 130 0.50 -6.73 13.28
C GLU A 130 1.36 -5.47 13.46
N GLY A 131 0.93 -4.54 14.31
CA GLY A 131 1.59 -3.26 14.49
C GLY A 131 0.97 -2.10 13.70
N PRO A 132 -0.36 -2.13 13.49
CA PRO A 132 -1.04 -1.80 12.22
C PRO A 132 -0.08 -1.43 11.08
N ILE A 133 0.41 -2.44 10.37
CA ILE A 133 1.25 -2.26 9.18
C ILE A 133 0.45 -2.72 7.98
N TYR A 134 0.40 -1.91 6.94
CA TYR A 134 -0.30 -2.21 5.71
C TYR A 134 0.59 -1.96 4.50
N THR A 135 0.65 -2.92 3.58
CA THR A 135 1.39 -2.81 2.33
C THR A 135 0.44 -2.94 1.15
N ILE A 136 0.47 -1.99 0.22
CA ILE A 136 -0.24 -2.07 -1.06
C ILE A 136 0.74 -2.45 -2.16
N THR A 137 0.35 -3.41 -2.99
CA THR A 137 1.12 -3.88 -4.15
C THR A 137 0.27 -3.74 -5.41
N ALA A 138 0.79 -3.03 -6.40
CA ALA A 138 0.15 -2.82 -7.70
C ALA A 138 0.98 -3.40 -8.86
N GLY A 139 0.42 -3.49 -10.07
CA GLY A 139 1.11 -4.09 -11.23
C GLY A 139 1.22 -5.62 -11.11
N VAL A 140 0.18 -6.24 -10.56
CA VAL A 140 0.13 -7.69 -10.26
C VAL A 140 -0.85 -8.35 -11.21
N LEU A 141 -0.46 -9.46 -11.84
CA LEU A 141 -1.38 -10.16 -12.74
C LEU A 141 -2.30 -11.09 -11.94
N ASN A 142 -3.60 -10.84 -11.97
CA ASN A 142 -4.64 -11.65 -11.31
C ASN A 142 -4.31 -11.94 -9.83
N PRO A 143 -4.30 -10.91 -8.98
CA PRO A 143 -3.87 -11.03 -7.60
C PRO A 143 -4.73 -12.06 -6.85
N ARG A 144 -4.07 -12.91 -6.06
CA ARG A 144 -4.73 -14.01 -5.35
C ARG A 144 -5.10 -13.59 -3.94
N LYS A 145 -6.23 -14.10 -3.46
CA LYS A 145 -6.63 -13.95 -2.06
C LYS A 145 -5.64 -14.55 -1.08
N ASN A 146 -4.98 -15.66 -1.42
CA ASN A 146 -3.97 -16.28 -0.55
C ASN A 146 -2.59 -16.12 -1.18
N GLY A 147 -1.56 -15.85 -0.34
CA GLY A 147 -0.17 -16.06 -0.75
C GLY A 147 0.05 -17.55 -1.07
N ASN A 148 0.85 -17.84 -2.10
CA ASN A 148 1.29 -19.22 -2.36
C ASN A 148 2.30 -19.67 -1.30
#